data_AF-A0AAV5KQA8-F1
#
_entry.id   AF-A0AAV5KQA8-F1
#
_cell.length_a   1.000
_cell.length_b   1.000
_cell.length_c   1.000
_cell.angle_alpha   90.00
_cell.angle_beta   90.00
_cell.angle_gamma   90.00
#
_symmetry.space_group_name_H-M   'P 1'
#
loop_
_entity.id
_entity.type
_entity.pdbx_description
1 polymer ?
#
loop_
_entity_poly.entity_id
_entity_poly.type
_entity_poly.pdbx_seq_one_letter_code
_entity_poly.pdbx_strand_id
1 'polypeptide(L)'
;MFCTALSYICMRILGEGPNGGLDKACAGARKWILDHGGVTHMPSRGKTWLLILGIFDWSGNNPMPPEFWILPSFLPMHPGAMHACLLVGRKIQMEAGFAVQALLASNLVDEIGPVLKRGHDFIKISQVKDNPSGNFKKMHRHISKGSWTFSDQDHRWQVSDCAAEGLKRKNGILSAWEPAGASRWLEDIVIEHEYVECTSSAIQALILFKKLYPEHRKKEIESFIANAVHYLENVQMPDGSWYGCWGVCFTYGSWFALVGLAVAGKTYNNCPAMQKGVEFLLKTQRENGGWGESYKSRLEKKYIPLEEGRSNFVHTARAMMV
;
A
#
# COMPACT_ATOMS: atom_id res chain seq x y z
N MET A 1 2.42 -17.31 -16.78
CA MET A 1 1.97 -18.65 -16.34
C MET A 1 0.80 -18.57 -15.36
N PHE A 2 0.98 -18.02 -14.15
CA PHE A 2 -0.05 -17.94 -13.09
C PHE A 2 -1.43 -17.44 -13.57
N CYS A 3 -1.51 -16.20 -14.10
CA CYS A 3 -2.79 -15.61 -14.50
C CYS A 3 -3.46 -16.40 -15.63
N THR A 4 -2.73 -16.72 -16.70
CA THR A 4 -3.28 -17.45 -17.85
C THR A 4 -3.83 -18.83 -17.47
N ALA A 5 -3.11 -19.58 -16.63
CA ALA A 5 -3.52 -20.92 -16.20
C ALA A 5 -4.78 -20.87 -15.31
N LEU A 6 -4.82 -19.98 -14.31
CA LEU A 6 -5.99 -19.84 -13.45
C LEU A 6 -7.21 -19.31 -14.20
N SER A 7 -7.04 -18.31 -15.08
CA SER A 7 -8.16 -17.82 -15.90
C SER A 7 -8.71 -18.90 -16.83
N TYR A 8 -7.84 -19.71 -17.45
CA TYR A 8 -8.27 -20.86 -18.24
C TYR A 8 -9.09 -21.84 -17.39
N ILE A 9 -8.61 -22.21 -16.20
CA ILE A 9 -9.33 -23.12 -15.29
C ILE A 9 -10.69 -22.53 -14.86
N CYS A 10 -10.74 -21.25 -14.51
CA CYS A 10 -12.00 -20.57 -14.18
C CYS A 10 -13.00 -20.65 -15.33
N MET A 11 -12.57 -20.38 -16.57
CA MET A 11 -13.44 -20.52 -17.75
C MET A 11 -13.96 -21.95 -17.89
N ARG A 12 -13.10 -22.96 -17.68
CA ARG A 12 -13.50 -24.37 -17.73
C ARG A 12 -14.51 -24.74 -16.65
N ILE A 13 -14.35 -24.21 -15.43
CA ILE A 13 -15.29 -24.40 -14.30
C ILE A 13 -16.64 -23.72 -14.60
N LEU A 14 -16.63 -22.54 -15.24
CA LEU A 14 -17.83 -21.81 -15.65
C LEU A 14 -18.57 -22.44 -16.84
N GLY A 15 -18.12 -23.60 -17.33
CA GLY A 15 -18.80 -24.38 -18.36
C GLY A 15 -18.31 -24.13 -19.80
N GLU A 16 -17.37 -23.20 -20.00
CA GLU A 16 -16.81 -22.94 -21.33
C GLU A 16 -15.96 -24.09 -21.81
N GLY A 17 -16.23 -24.62 -23.02
CA GLY A 17 -15.53 -25.73 -23.65
C GLY A 17 -14.00 -25.52 -23.80
N PRO A 18 -13.21 -26.56 -24.11
CA PRO A 18 -11.76 -26.39 -24.35
C PRO A 18 -11.45 -25.47 -25.53
N ASN A 19 -12.40 -25.27 -26.45
CA ASN A 19 -12.30 -24.30 -27.55
C ASN A 19 -13.31 -23.16 -27.41
N GLY A 20 -13.90 -23.00 -26.22
CA GLY A 20 -14.89 -21.97 -25.89
C GLY A 20 -14.29 -20.61 -25.53
N GLY A 21 -15.16 -19.70 -25.12
CA GLY A 21 -14.88 -18.28 -24.94
C GLY A 21 -14.83 -17.49 -26.23
N LEU A 22 -14.93 -16.16 -26.10
CA LEU A 22 -14.79 -15.21 -27.21
C LEU A 22 -13.48 -15.48 -27.96
N ASP A 23 -13.55 -15.50 -29.29
CA ASP A 23 -12.41 -15.74 -30.20
C ASP A 23 -11.57 -16.99 -29.86
N LYS A 24 -12.22 -18.05 -29.35
CA LYS A 24 -11.55 -19.30 -28.93
C LYS A 24 -10.47 -19.06 -27.86
N ALA A 25 -10.71 -18.11 -26.95
CA ALA A 25 -9.77 -17.74 -25.89
C ALA A 25 -9.25 -18.96 -25.10
N CYS A 26 -10.08 -19.98 -24.85
CA CYS A 26 -9.63 -21.19 -24.15
C CYS A 26 -8.58 -21.99 -24.94
N ALA A 27 -8.72 -22.07 -26.26
CA ALA A 27 -7.74 -22.75 -27.12
C ALA A 27 -6.42 -21.96 -27.16
N GLY A 28 -6.50 -20.64 -27.29
CA GLY A 28 -5.33 -19.76 -27.25
C GLY A 28 -4.59 -19.84 -25.90
N ALA A 29 -5.33 -19.78 -24.79
CA ALA A 29 -4.76 -19.92 -23.45
C ALA A 29 -4.09 -21.28 -23.24
N ARG A 30 -4.74 -22.39 -23.64
CA ARG A 30 -4.15 -23.74 -23.55
C ARG A 30 -2.87 -23.84 -24.37
N LYS A 31 -2.87 -23.36 -25.62
CA LYS A 31 -1.68 -23.35 -26.46
C LYS A 31 -0.55 -22.56 -25.79
N TRP A 32 -0.83 -21.35 -25.33
CA TRP A 32 0.15 -20.52 -24.65
C TRP A 32 0.72 -21.21 -23.40
N ILE A 33 -0.11 -21.86 -22.58
CA ILE A 33 0.34 -22.60 -21.39
C ILE A 33 1.29 -23.73 -21.78
N LEU A 34 0.95 -24.53 -22.79
CA LEU A 34 1.78 -25.64 -23.25
C LEU A 34 3.11 -25.15 -23.83
N ASP A 35 3.08 -24.11 -24.65
CA ASP A 35 4.26 -23.51 -25.28
C ASP A 35 5.25 -22.94 -24.23
N HIS A 36 4.79 -22.63 -23.02
CA HIS A 36 5.60 -22.06 -21.94
C HIS A 36 5.91 -23.07 -20.81
N GLY A 37 5.92 -24.37 -21.13
CA GLY A 37 6.33 -25.44 -20.21
C GLY A 37 5.22 -25.97 -19.30
N GLY A 38 3.98 -25.50 -19.47
CA GLY A 38 2.83 -26.00 -18.73
C GLY A 38 2.75 -25.52 -17.28
N VAL A 39 1.79 -26.08 -16.53
CA VAL A 39 1.46 -25.65 -15.16
C VAL A 39 2.54 -25.97 -14.13
N THR A 40 3.55 -26.77 -14.47
CA THR A 40 4.70 -27.08 -13.60
C THR A 40 5.58 -25.85 -13.34
N HIS A 41 5.64 -24.90 -14.27
CA HIS A 41 6.33 -23.61 -14.16
C HIS A 41 5.51 -22.53 -13.45
N MET A 42 4.34 -22.88 -12.92
CA MET A 42 3.52 -21.94 -12.17
C MET A 42 4.13 -21.67 -10.77
N PRO A 43 4.02 -20.44 -10.22
CA PRO A 43 4.43 -20.15 -8.84
C PRO A 43 3.70 -21.01 -7.80
N SER A 44 4.31 -21.19 -6.63
CA SER A 44 3.80 -22.04 -5.54
C SER A 44 2.34 -21.76 -5.15
N ARG A 45 1.95 -20.48 -5.07
CA ARG A 45 0.55 -20.09 -4.79
C ARG A 45 -0.44 -20.62 -5.83
N GLY A 46 -0.04 -20.65 -7.11
CA GLY A 46 -0.88 -21.21 -8.17
C GLY A 46 -0.98 -22.71 -8.09
N LYS A 47 0.15 -23.37 -7.78
CA LYS A 47 0.18 -24.81 -7.56
C LYS A 47 -0.75 -25.20 -6.42
N THR A 48 -0.75 -24.48 -5.29
CA THR A 48 -1.69 -24.72 -4.19
C THR A 48 -3.16 -24.76 -4.63
N TRP A 49 -3.59 -23.85 -5.51
CA TRP A 49 -4.96 -23.90 -6.06
C TRP A 49 -5.21 -25.14 -6.91
N LEU A 50 -4.24 -25.59 -7.70
CA LEU A 50 -4.36 -26.82 -8.48
C LEU A 50 -4.40 -28.06 -7.60
N LEU A 51 -3.66 -28.08 -6.48
CA LEU A 51 -3.69 -29.15 -5.47
C LEU A 51 -5.10 -29.28 -4.87
N ILE A 52 -5.69 -28.14 -4.47
CA ILE A 52 -7.04 -28.09 -3.90
C ILE A 52 -8.08 -28.60 -4.90
N LEU A 53 -7.92 -28.26 -6.18
CA LEU A 53 -8.80 -28.73 -7.26
C LEU A 53 -8.54 -30.20 -7.66
N GLY A 54 -7.52 -30.85 -7.11
CA GLY A 54 -7.16 -32.25 -7.40
C GLY A 54 -6.55 -32.47 -8.80
N ILE A 55 -6.08 -31.41 -9.46
CA ILE A 55 -5.52 -31.46 -10.82
C ILE A 55 -3.99 -31.34 -10.86
N PHE A 56 -3.35 -31.34 -9.68
CA PHE A 56 -1.91 -31.34 -9.50
C PHE A 56 -1.57 -32.14 -8.23
N ASP A 57 -0.44 -32.84 -8.23
CA ASP A 57 -0.05 -33.70 -7.10
C ASP A 57 0.62 -32.91 -5.97
N TRP A 58 0.27 -33.23 -4.71
CA TRP A 58 0.76 -32.54 -3.52
C TRP A 58 2.28 -32.53 -3.40
N SER A 59 2.98 -33.55 -3.91
CA SER A 59 4.44 -33.60 -3.94
C SER A 59 5.07 -32.55 -4.87
N GLY A 60 4.31 -31.96 -5.79
CA GLY A 60 4.79 -30.99 -6.76
C GLY A 60 4.90 -29.56 -6.23
N ASN A 61 4.61 -29.32 -4.95
CA ASN A 61 4.72 -28.01 -4.29
C ASN A 61 5.49 -28.13 -2.98
N ASN A 62 6.17 -27.06 -2.58
CA ASN A 62 6.86 -27.02 -1.29
C ASN A 62 5.84 -27.10 -0.15
N PRO A 63 6.08 -27.91 0.89
CA PRO A 63 5.19 -28.01 2.04
C PRO A 63 5.10 -26.67 2.76
N MET A 64 3.92 -26.35 3.28
CA MET A 64 3.70 -25.25 4.21
C MET A 64 3.40 -25.86 5.59
N PRO A 65 4.44 -26.24 6.37
CA PRO A 65 4.26 -27.04 7.57
C PRO A 65 3.50 -26.25 8.64
N PRO A 66 2.34 -26.76 9.13
CA PRO A 66 1.59 -26.09 10.19
C PRO A 66 2.36 -26.01 11.51
N GLU A 67 3.41 -26.81 11.68
CA GLU A 67 4.29 -26.83 12.85
C GLU A 67 4.98 -25.49 13.12
N PHE A 68 5.10 -24.59 12.12
CA PHE A 68 5.63 -23.24 12.34
C PHE A 68 4.81 -22.44 13.36
N TRP A 69 3.52 -22.74 13.53
CA TRP A 69 2.67 -22.10 14.57
C TRP A 69 2.99 -22.54 16.00
N ILE A 70 3.78 -23.61 16.17
CA ILE A 70 4.20 -24.12 17.49
C ILE A 70 5.48 -23.43 17.95
N LEU A 71 6.22 -22.78 17.04
CA LEU A 71 7.45 -22.09 17.39
C LEU A 71 7.22 -21.02 18.47
N PRO A 72 8.16 -20.79 19.39
CA PRO A 72 8.07 -19.67 20.30
C PRO A 72 7.96 -18.33 19.54
N SER A 73 7.06 -17.45 19.99
CA SER A 73 6.74 -16.19 19.29
C SER A 73 7.90 -15.18 19.20
N PHE A 74 9.00 -15.41 19.92
CA PHE A 74 10.21 -14.59 19.81
C PHE A 74 11.10 -14.98 18.61
N LEU A 75 10.84 -16.14 17.99
CA LEU A 75 11.60 -16.58 16.82
C LEU A 75 11.11 -15.85 15.56
N PRO A 76 12.02 -15.42 14.68
CA PRO A 76 11.68 -14.66 13.47
C PRO A 76 10.86 -15.45 12.44
N MET A 77 10.85 -16.79 12.53
CA MET A 77 10.08 -17.68 11.65
C MET A 77 8.66 -17.97 12.19
N HIS A 78 8.28 -17.42 13.34
CA HIS A 78 6.93 -17.62 13.87
C HIS A 78 5.92 -16.84 13.01
N PRO A 79 4.80 -17.44 12.56
CA PRO A 79 3.82 -16.77 11.69
C PRO A 79 3.28 -15.45 12.25
N GLY A 80 3.14 -15.33 13.58
CA GLY A 80 2.72 -14.10 14.25
C GLY A 80 3.73 -12.94 14.20
N ALA A 81 4.93 -13.15 13.65
CA ALA A 81 5.92 -12.10 13.37
C ALA A 81 5.99 -11.75 11.86
N MET A 82 5.23 -12.46 11.02
CA MET A 82 5.18 -12.27 9.57
C MET A 82 4.09 -11.25 9.16
N HIS A 83 4.22 -10.69 7.96
CA HIS A 83 3.35 -9.67 7.39
C HIS A 83 1.89 -10.12 7.27
N ALA A 84 0.97 -9.28 7.73
CA ALA A 84 -0.44 -9.62 7.86
C ALA A 84 -1.29 -9.51 6.57
N CYS A 85 -0.68 -9.17 5.43
CA CYS A 85 -1.36 -8.79 4.17
C CYS A 85 -2.10 -9.93 3.43
N LEU A 86 -2.43 -11.04 4.10
CA LEU A 86 -3.15 -12.16 3.49
C LEU A 86 -4.66 -11.93 3.35
N LEU A 87 -5.22 -10.80 3.81
CA LEU A 87 -6.67 -10.56 3.88
C LEU A 87 -7.07 -9.16 3.38
N VAL A 88 -6.74 -8.78 2.14
CA VAL A 88 -7.11 -7.44 1.64
C VAL A 88 -8.50 -7.46 0.98
N GLY A 89 -9.46 -6.77 1.59
CA GLY A 89 -10.80 -6.48 1.03
C GLY A 89 -10.81 -5.32 0.01
N ARG A 90 -12.01 -4.86 -0.38
CA ARG A 90 -12.20 -3.72 -1.34
C ARG A 90 -11.63 -2.40 -0.79
N LYS A 91 -11.23 -1.44 -1.65
CA LYS A 91 -10.51 -0.19 -1.25
C LYS A 91 -11.39 1.02 -0.84
N ILE A 92 -12.63 0.77 -0.43
CA ILE A 92 -13.70 1.79 -0.44
C ILE A 92 -13.39 2.97 0.49
N GLN A 93 -12.80 2.71 1.65
CA GLN A 93 -12.51 3.75 2.63
C GLN A 93 -11.42 4.73 2.18
N MET A 94 -10.34 4.21 1.59
CA MET A 94 -9.23 5.04 1.08
C MET A 94 -9.71 5.95 -0.07
N GLU A 95 -10.53 5.41 -0.97
CA GLU A 95 -11.09 6.18 -2.10
C GLU A 95 -12.02 7.30 -1.62
N ALA A 96 -12.89 7.01 -0.64
CA ALA A 96 -13.76 8.03 -0.06
C ALA A 96 -12.97 9.16 0.62
N GLY A 97 -11.90 8.84 1.34
CA GLY A 97 -11.03 9.82 1.99
C GLY A 97 -10.37 10.78 0.99
N PHE A 98 -9.73 10.24 -0.06
CA PHE A 98 -9.10 11.08 -1.09
C PHE A 98 -10.13 11.87 -1.90
N ALA A 99 -11.29 11.29 -2.21
CA ALA A 99 -12.34 12.00 -2.92
C ALA A 99 -12.84 13.21 -2.13
N VAL A 100 -13.09 13.06 -0.82
CA VAL A 100 -13.51 14.18 0.04
C VAL A 100 -12.42 15.27 0.10
N GLN A 101 -11.15 14.91 0.21
CA GLN A 101 -10.05 15.89 0.19
C GLN A 101 -9.96 16.63 -1.14
N ALA A 102 -10.08 15.93 -2.27
CA ALA A 102 -10.05 16.54 -3.61
C ALA A 102 -11.24 17.49 -3.82
N LEU A 103 -12.44 17.09 -3.38
CA LEU A 103 -13.64 17.92 -3.43
C LEU A 103 -13.55 19.16 -2.53
N LEU A 104 -12.93 19.05 -1.35
CA LEU A 104 -12.66 20.21 -0.51
C LEU A 104 -11.65 21.16 -1.16
N ALA A 105 -10.61 20.62 -1.81
CA ALA A 105 -9.60 21.39 -2.51
C ALA A 105 -10.13 22.14 -3.75
N SER A 106 -11.26 21.69 -4.33
CA SER A 106 -11.86 22.39 -5.48
C SER A 106 -12.56 23.68 -5.10
N ASN A 107 -12.74 23.98 -3.80
CA ASN A 107 -13.42 25.17 -3.29
C ASN A 107 -14.87 25.35 -3.82
N LEU A 108 -15.55 24.25 -4.15
CA LEU A 108 -16.94 24.24 -4.66
C LEU A 108 -17.95 23.85 -3.57
N VAL A 109 -17.62 24.11 -2.30
CA VAL A 109 -18.34 23.58 -1.13
C VAL A 109 -19.84 23.91 -1.16
N ASP A 110 -20.20 25.09 -1.67
CA ASP A 110 -21.60 25.53 -1.78
C ASP A 110 -22.41 24.68 -2.78
N GLU A 111 -21.78 24.15 -3.81
CA GLU A 111 -22.42 23.32 -4.84
C GLU A 111 -22.48 21.84 -4.43
N ILE A 112 -21.44 21.37 -3.74
CA ILE A 112 -21.25 19.94 -3.41
C ILE A 112 -21.49 19.63 -1.93
N GLY A 113 -22.01 20.57 -1.14
CA GLY A 113 -22.27 20.41 0.29
C GLY A 113 -22.99 19.12 0.67
N PRO A 114 -24.07 18.71 -0.03
CA PRO A 114 -24.74 17.43 0.22
C PRO A 114 -23.84 16.21 -0.03
N VAL A 115 -22.94 16.27 -1.02
CA VAL A 115 -21.97 15.21 -1.34
C VAL A 115 -20.93 15.11 -0.22
N LEU A 116 -20.37 16.25 0.20
CA LEU A 116 -19.40 16.33 1.30
C LEU A 116 -20.00 15.79 2.60
N LYS A 117 -21.26 16.12 2.90
CA LYS A 117 -21.98 15.59 4.07
C LYS A 117 -22.08 14.06 4.02
N ARG A 118 -22.48 13.49 2.87
CA ARG A 118 -22.54 12.02 2.71
C ARG A 118 -21.16 11.37 2.85
N GLY A 119 -20.11 11.98 2.28
CA GLY A 119 -18.74 11.51 2.42
C GLY A 119 -18.28 11.52 3.88
N HIS A 120 -18.55 12.60 4.60
CA HIS A 120 -18.28 12.70 6.04
C HIS A 120 -19.05 11.63 6.85
N ASP A 121 -20.34 11.47 6.59
CA ASP A 121 -21.19 10.52 7.31
C ASP A 121 -20.71 9.07 7.07
N PHE A 122 -20.30 8.76 5.84
CA PHE A 122 -19.66 7.49 5.50
C PHE A 122 -18.35 7.29 6.27
N ILE A 123 -17.43 8.27 6.26
CA ILE A 123 -16.17 8.17 7.00
C ILE A 123 -16.46 7.95 8.50
N LYS A 124 -17.42 8.67 9.07
CA LYS A 124 -17.79 8.56 10.48
C LYS A 124 -18.36 7.18 10.83
N ILE A 125 -19.25 6.63 10.00
CA ILE A 125 -19.88 5.33 10.29
C ILE A 125 -18.91 4.15 10.11
N SER A 126 -17.91 4.32 9.24
CA SER A 126 -16.88 3.31 8.96
C SER A 126 -15.78 3.23 10.03
N GLN A 127 -15.78 4.10 11.05
CA GLN A 127 -14.79 4.04 12.13
C GLN A 127 -14.98 2.78 12.98
N VAL A 128 -13.90 2.03 13.21
CA VAL A 128 -13.91 0.85 14.08
C VAL A 128 -14.12 1.28 15.53
N LYS A 129 -15.23 0.88 16.14
CA LYS A 129 -15.63 1.32 17.49
C LYS A 129 -15.02 0.50 18.62
N ASP A 130 -14.71 -0.76 18.35
CA ASP A 130 -14.26 -1.73 19.34
C ASP A 130 -13.09 -2.55 18.82
N ASN A 131 -12.21 -2.96 19.74
CA ASN A 131 -11.15 -3.92 19.43
C ASN A 131 -11.74 -5.31 19.13
N PRO A 132 -10.99 -6.20 18.47
CA PRO A 132 -11.45 -7.57 18.28
C PRO A 132 -11.75 -8.24 19.63
N SER A 133 -12.81 -9.05 19.67
CA SER A 133 -13.25 -9.73 20.89
C SER A 133 -12.19 -10.72 21.41
N GLY A 134 -12.20 -10.95 22.73
CA GLY A 134 -11.27 -11.88 23.38
C GLY A 134 -9.85 -11.32 23.51
N ASN A 135 -8.87 -12.21 23.66
CA ASN A 135 -7.45 -11.83 23.77
C ASN A 135 -6.82 -11.68 22.38
N PHE A 136 -7.14 -10.58 21.69
CA PHE A 136 -6.67 -10.31 20.33
C PHE A 136 -5.15 -10.15 20.23
N LYS A 137 -4.47 -9.77 21.30
CA LYS A 137 -3.00 -9.77 21.36
C LYS A 137 -2.41 -11.18 21.22
N LYS A 138 -3.05 -12.19 21.84
CA LYS A 138 -2.66 -13.60 21.67
C LYS A 138 -2.93 -14.11 20.25
N MET A 139 -3.86 -13.48 19.53
CA MET A 139 -4.16 -13.78 18.13
C MET A 139 -3.29 -12.98 17.15
N HIS A 140 -2.21 -12.35 17.63
CA HIS A 140 -1.32 -11.50 16.82
C HIS A 140 -2.08 -10.41 16.06
N ARG A 141 -3.05 -9.78 16.73
CA ARG A 141 -3.77 -8.63 16.21
C ARG A 141 -3.36 -7.37 16.96
N HIS A 142 -3.13 -6.31 16.22
CA HIS A 142 -2.93 -4.99 16.79
C HIS A 142 -4.27 -4.29 17.17
N ILE A 143 -4.20 -3.29 18.05
CA ILE A 143 -5.34 -2.49 18.51
C ILE A 143 -5.96 -1.77 17.29
N SER A 144 -7.28 -1.85 17.15
CA SER A 144 -8.04 -1.30 16.01
C SER A 144 -9.11 -0.29 16.42
N LYS A 145 -9.45 -0.19 17.71
CA LYS A 145 -10.46 0.78 18.18
C LYS A 145 -10.03 2.21 17.88
N GLY A 146 -10.91 2.96 17.22
CA GLY A 146 -10.73 4.36 16.81
C GLY A 146 -10.12 4.53 15.42
N SER A 147 -9.74 3.43 14.76
CA SER A 147 -9.10 3.43 13.45
C SER A 147 -10.10 3.31 12.29
N TRP A 148 -9.57 3.43 11.07
CA TRP A 148 -10.23 3.06 9.83
C TRP A 148 -9.47 1.94 9.14
N THR A 149 -10.21 1.07 8.48
CA THR A 149 -9.67 -0.04 7.67
C THR A 149 -9.58 0.37 6.21
N PHE A 150 -8.97 -0.46 5.38
CA PHE A 150 -8.91 -0.23 3.92
C PHE A 150 -10.28 -0.35 3.22
N SER A 151 -11.21 -1.12 3.80
CA SER A 151 -12.49 -1.49 3.18
C SER A 151 -13.68 -0.87 3.90
N ASP A 152 -14.08 -1.49 5.00
CA ASP A 152 -15.25 -1.18 5.81
C ASP A 152 -14.97 -1.54 7.28
N GLN A 153 -15.85 -1.10 8.18
CA GLN A 153 -15.70 -1.37 9.61
C GLN A 153 -15.75 -2.87 9.96
N ASP A 154 -16.40 -3.72 9.15
CA ASP A 154 -16.60 -5.14 9.45
C ASP A 154 -15.31 -5.94 9.25
N HIS A 155 -14.43 -5.47 8.38
CA HIS A 155 -13.10 -6.04 8.19
C HIS A 155 -12.21 -5.91 9.45
N ARG A 156 -12.35 -4.82 10.23
CA ARG A 156 -11.64 -4.55 11.50
C ARG A 156 -10.11 -4.64 11.48
N TRP A 157 -9.48 -4.72 10.31
CA TRP A 157 -8.04 -4.64 10.11
C TRP A 157 -7.64 -3.20 9.83
N GLN A 158 -7.12 -2.54 10.86
CA GLN A 158 -6.67 -1.15 10.78
C GLN A 158 -5.44 -0.99 9.88
N VAL A 159 -5.32 0.17 9.26
CA VAL A 159 -4.15 0.54 8.43
C VAL A 159 -3.64 1.89 8.91
N SER A 160 -2.32 2.04 9.02
CA SER A 160 -1.68 3.24 9.56
C SER A 160 -1.81 4.48 8.67
N ASP A 161 -2.02 4.29 7.37
CA ASP A 161 -2.24 5.39 6.41
C ASP A 161 -3.70 5.86 6.45
N CYS A 162 -4.63 4.96 6.77
CA CYS A 162 -6.05 5.23 6.93
C CYS A 162 -6.41 5.74 8.34
N ALA A 163 -5.55 5.50 9.32
CA ALA A 163 -5.79 5.84 10.71
C ALA A 163 -4.60 6.59 11.31
N ALA A 164 -4.84 7.67 12.05
CA ALA A 164 -3.82 8.41 12.81
C ALA A 164 -3.29 7.61 14.04
N GLU A 165 -3.08 6.30 13.88
CA GLU A 165 -2.56 5.36 14.88
C GLU A 165 -1.05 5.55 15.15
N GLY A 166 -0.41 6.51 14.48
CA GLY A 166 1.03 6.74 14.55
C GLY A 166 1.56 7.03 15.96
N LEU A 167 0.75 7.60 16.83
CA LEU A 167 1.12 8.00 18.20
C LEU A 167 1.55 6.87 19.14
N LYS A 168 1.41 5.60 18.74
CA LYS A 168 1.81 4.44 19.54
C LYS A 168 3.25 4.01 19.28
N ARG A 169 3.85 4.45 18.16
CA ARG A 169 5.24 4.17 17.80
C ARG A 169 6.16 5.28 18.28
N LYS A 170 6.97 5.00 19.30
CA LYS A 170 7.97 5.96 19.82
C LYS A 170 9.05 6.32 18.80
N ASN A 171 9.31 5.45 17.81
CA ASN A 171 10.34 5.68 16.80
C ASN A 171 9.90 6.63 15.67
N GLY A 172 8.63 7.03 15.59
CA GLY A 172 8.16 7.99 14.58
C GLY A 172 7.98 7.44 13.17
N ILE A 173 8.12 6.12 12.97
CA ILE A 173 8.12 5.51 11.63
C ILE A 173 6.99 4.49 11.53
N LEU A 174 6.26 4.50 10.42
CA LEU A 174 5.07 3.67 10.25
C LEU A 174 5.19 2.65 9.14
N SER A 175 4.69 1.47 9.46
CA SER A 175 4.35 0.39 8.55
C SER A 175 2.84 0.31 8.35
N ALA A 176 2.37 -0.37 7.31
CA ALA A 176 0.97 -0.33 6.90
C ALA A 176 0.01 -0.96 7.92
N TRP A 177 0.28 -2.18 8.40
CA TRP A 177 -0.69 -2.92 9.24
C TRP A 177 -0.26 -3.06 10.70
N GLU A 178 0.96 -3.54 10.93
CA GLU A 178 1.47 -3.85 12.26
C GLU A 178 2.94 -3.48 12.43
N PRO A 179 3.47 -3.33 13.66
CA PRO A 179 4.74 -3.87 14.08
C PRO A 179 5.76 -4.34 13.01
N ALA A 180 6.74 -3.56 12.55
CA ALA A 180 7.84 -4.14 11.79
C ALA A 180 8.70 -4.95 12.78
N GLY A 181 8.51 -6.27 12.81
CA GLY A 181 9.05 -7.14 13.86
C GLY A 181 9.93 -8.29 13.38
N ALA A 182 9.81 -8.69 12.12
CA ALA A 182 10.63 -9.77 11.55
C ALA A 182 11.98 -9.26 11.03
N SER A 183 12.97 -10.14 11.07
CA SER A 183 14.34 -9.83 10.66
C SER A 183 14.46 -9.69 9.13
N ARG A 184 15.26 -8.72 8.67
CA ARG A 184 15.49 -8.36 7.24
C ARG A 184 16.01 -9.47 6.32
N TRP A 185 16.33 -10.66 6.83
CA TRP A 185 16.82 -11.79 6.02
C TRP A 185 15.69 -12.64 5.42
N LEU A 186 14.44 -12.44 5.85
CA LEU A 186 13.27 -13.02 5.20
C LEU A 186 12.89 -12.18 3.96
N GLU A 187 12.29 -12.81 2.95
CA GLU A 187 11.88 -12.12 1.71
C GLU A 187 10.90 -10.98 1.99
N ASP A 188 10.98 -9.90 1.19
CA ASP A 188 10.22 -8.64 1.34
C ASP A 188 8.67 -8.81 1.42
N ILE A 189 8.13 -9.97 1.05
CA ILE A 189 6.68 -10.28 1.12
C ILE A 189 6.27 -10.78 2.51
N VAL A 190 7.22 -11.30 3.28
CA VAL A 190 7.01 -12.00 4.55
C VAL A 190 7.13 -11.04 5.74
N ILE A 191 7.73 -9.86 5.53
CA ILE A 191 7.99 -8.90 6.61
C ILE A 191 7.22 -7.62 6.36
N GLU A 192 6.71 -7.03 7.43
CA GLU A 192 6.20 -5.67 7.36
C GLU A 192 7.36 -4.66 7.37
N HIS A 193 7.36 -3.74 6.42
CA HIS A 193 8.35 -2.67 6.32
C HIS A 193 7.80 -1.32 6.75
N GLU A 194 8.72 -0.42 7.06
CA GLU A 194 8.45 0.99 7.27
C GLU A 194 8.34 1.70 5.92
N TYR A 195 7.29 2.52 5.74
CA TYR A 195 6.93 3.12 4.45
C TYR A 195 6.87 4.65 4.54
N VAL A 196 7.35 5.30 3.47
CA VAL A 196 7.32 6.76 3.27
C VAL A 196 5.87 7.26 3.27
N GLU A 197 4.98 6.55 2.60
CA GLU A 197 3.59 6.95 2.37
C GLU A 197 2.80 6.94 3.68
N CYS A 198 2.93 5.85 4.46
CA CYS A 198 2.30 5.71 5.76
C CYS A 198 2.82 6.77 6.75
N THR A 199 4.14 6.99 6.76
CA THR A 199 4.78 7.97 7.66
C THR A 199 4.36 9.40 7.32
N SER A 200 4.35 9.78 6.04
CA SER A 200 3.89 11.10 5.59
C SER A 200 2.42 11.36 5.92
N SER A 201 1.54 10.38 5.66
CA SER A 201 0.11 10.50 5.94
C SER A 201 -0.16 10.76 7.43
N ALA A 202 0.59 10.10 8.31
CA ALA A 202 0.49 10.34 9.75
C ALA A 202 1.02 11.71 10.18
N ILE A 203 2.09 12.23 9.57
CA ILE A 203 2.56 13.60 9.81
C ILE A 203 1.42 14.59 9.52
N GLN A 204 0.79 14.47 8.35
CA GLN A 204 -0.30 15.36 7.94
C GLN A 204 -1.46 15.32 8.93
N ALA A 205 -1.92 14.11 9.27
CA ALA A 205 -3.04 13.92 10.20
C ALA A 205 -2.71 14.46 11.61
N LEU A 206 -1.52 14.19 12.14
CA LEU A 206 -1.12 14.60 13.48
C LEU A 206 -0.89 16.11 13.59
N ILE A 207 -0.37 16.75 12.55
CA ILE A 207 -0.23 18.21 12.53
C ILE A 207 -1.60 18.88 12.49
N LEU A 208 -2.54 18.36 11.69
CA LEU A 208 -3.91 18.87 11.69
C LEU A 208 -4.59 18.65 13.05
N PHE A 209 -4.46 17.45 13.62
CA PHE A 209 -5.01 17.13 14.94
C PHE A 209 -4.43 18.03 16.03
N LYS A 210 -3.11 18.26 16.04
CA LYS A 210 -2.43 19.16 16.99
C LYS A 210 -2.95 20.59 16.90
N LYS A 211 -3.29 21.09 15.71
CA LYS A 211 -3.89 22.43 15.54
C LYS A 211 -5.26 22.54 16.22
N LEU A 212 -6.06 21.47 16.18
CA LEU A 212 -7.39 21.43 16.78
C LEU A 212 -7.36 21.12 18.29
N TYR A 213 -6.39 20.31 18.73
CA TYR A 213 -6.27 19.83 20.11
C TYR A 213 -4.83 19.98 20.64
N PRO A 214 -4.34 21.21 20.86
CA PRO A 214 -2.91 21.49 21.10
C PRO A 214 -2.34 20.88 22.39
N GLU A 215 -3.17 20.68 23.41
CA GLU A 215 -2.74 20.14 24.71
C GLU A 215 -2.79 18.61 24.79
N HIS A 216 -3.48 17.94 23.85
CA HIS A 216 -3.65 16.50 23.89
C HIS A 216 -2.36 15.79 23.45
N ARG A 217 -1.66 15.12 24.38
CA ARG A 217 -0.45 14.31 24.10
C ARG A 217 0.61 15.06 23.28
N LYS A 218 0.74 16.37 23.55
CA LYS A 218 1.58 17.31 22.81
C LYS A 218 3.01 16.82 22.63
N LYS A 219 3.64 16.36 23.72
CA LYS A 219 5.04 15.91 23.73
C LYS A 219 5.25 14.70 22.83
N GLU A 220 4.35 13.71 22.88
CA GLU A 220 4.45 12.52 22.05
C GLU A 220 4.20 12.82 20.57
N ILE A 221 3.24 13.70 20.27
CA ILE A 221 2.97 14.14 18.89
C ILE A 221 4.18 14.86 18.31
N GLU A 222 4.76 15.81 19.04
CA GLU A 222 5.94 16.57 18.59
C GLU A 222 7.15 15.66 18.38
N SER A 223 7.41 14.74 19.30
CA SER A 223 8.49 13.77 19.16
C SER A 223 8.27 12.83 17.98
N PHE A 224 7.03 12.38 17.75
CA PHE A 224 6.68 11.55 16.61
C PHE A 224 6.95 12.26 15.29
N ILE A 225 6.47 13.50 15.13
CA ILE A 225 6.64 14.29 13.91
C ILE A 225 8.13 14.53 13.63
N ALA A 226 8.92 14.88 14.65
CA ALA A 226 10.35 15.11 14.49
C ALA A 226 11.08 13.86 13.98
N ASN A 227 10.78 12.70 14.57
CA ASN A 227 11.37 11.42 14.16
C ASN A 227 10.92 11.01 12.74
N ALA A 228 9.64 11.23 12.42
CA ALA A 228 9.06 10.93 11.11
C ALA A 228 9.71 11.76 10.00
N VAL A 229 9.92 13.06 10.23
CA VAL A 229 10.62 13.97 9.32
C VAL A 229 12.06 13.51 9.11
N HIS A 230 12.78 13.18 10.19
CA HIS A 230 14.15 12.67 10.10
C HIS A 230 14.22 11.35 9.31
N TYR A 231 13.24 10.46 9.47
CA TYR A 231 13.13 9.26 8.65
C TYR A 231 12.97 9.59 7.17
N LEU A 232 12.04 10.49 6.81
CA LEU A 232 11.83 10.90 5.42
C LEU A 232 13.10 11.47 4.79
N GLU A 233 13.85 12.31 5.52
CA GLU A 233 15.13 12.86 5.04
C GLU A 233 16.18 11.76 4.83
N ASN A 234 16.23 10.72 5.67
CA ASN A 234 17.25 9.67 5.61
C ASN A 234 16.99 8.57 4.58
N VAL A 235 15.72 8.30 4.24
CA VAL A 235 15.37 7.27 3.25
C VAL A 235 15.28 7.82 1.82
N GLN A 236 15.57 9.11 1.63
CA GLN A 236 15.68 9.72 0.32
C GLN A 236 16.81 9.06 -0.49
N MET A 237 16.53 8.79 -1.77
CA MET A 237 17.50 8.18 -2.66
C MET A 237 18.55 9.19 -3.15
N PRO A 238 19.71 8.70 -3.64
CA PRO A 238 20.78 9.58 -4.14
C PRO A 238 20.35 10.50 -5.30
N ASP A 239 19.36 10.09 -6.09
CA ASP A 239 18.79 10.89 -7.19
C ASP A 239 17.75 11.92 -6.74
N GLY A 240 17.50 12.01 -5.42
CA GLY A 240 16.52 12.91 -4.81
C GLY A 240 15.12 12.34 -4.68
N SER A 241 14.84 11.16 -5.25
CA SER A 241 13.52 10.55 -5.20
C SER A 241 13.25 9.76 -3.92
N TRP A 242 12.00 9.35 -3.72
CA TRP A 242 11.61 8.35 -2.72
C TRP A 242 10.93 7.16 -3.39
N TYR A 243 11.27 5.95 -2.92
CA TYR A 243 10.66 4.72 -3.44
C TYR A 243 9.23 4.55 -2.92
N GLY A 244 8.25 4.44 -3.82
CA GLY A 244 6.86 4.17 -3.50
C GLY A 244 6.54 2.66 -3.51
N CYS A 245 6.10 2.13 -2.38
CA CYS A 245 5.77 0.72 -2.21
C CYS A 245 4.32 0.41 -2.61
N TRP A 246 3.40 1.39 -2.50
CA TRP A 246 1.97 1.18 -2.72
C TRP A 246 1.43 1.80 -4.03
N GLY A 247 2.30 2.50 -4.77
CA GLY A 247 2.02 3.06 -6.09
C GLY A 247 3.20 2.82 -7.06
N VAL A 248 3.05 3.29 -8.30
CA VAL A 248 4.14 3.28 -9.30
C VAL A 248 4.75 4.67 -9.37
N CYS A 249 6.04 4.83 -9.10
CA CYS A 249 6.77 4.24 -7.98
C CYS A 249 7.53 5.41 -7.31
N PHE A 250 8.42 6.08 -8.05
CA PHE A 250 9.20 7.21 -7.55
C PHE A 250 8.40 8.51 -7.54
N THR A 251 7.59 8.77 -8.56
CA THR A 251 6.70 9.95 -8.57
C THR A 251 5.69 9.89 -7.43
N TYR A 252 5.21 8.69 -7.11
CA TYR A 252 4.30 8.43 -6.00
C TYR A 252 4.97 8.61 -4.63
N GLY A 253 6.13 7.97 -4.40
CA GLY A 253 6.86 8.09 -3.13
C GLY A 253 7.30 9.53 -2.86
N SER A 254 7.85 10.20 -3.88
CA SER A 254 8.31 11.59 -3.76
C SER A 254 7.16 12.55 -3.46
N TRP A 255 5.98 12.37 -4.07
CA TRP A 255 4.79 13.17 -3.74
C TRP A 255 4.46 13.08 -2.24
N PHE A 256 4.36 11.87 -1.69
CA PHE A 256 4.09 11.69 -0.26
C PHE A 256 5.18 12.32 0.62
N ALA A 257 6.46 12.04 0.33
CA ALA A 257 7.56 12.55 1.14
C ALA A 257 7.56 14.09 1.17
N LEU A 258 7.44 14.73 0.00
CA LEU A 258 7.50 16.18 -0.11
C LEU A 258 6.29 16.85 0.55
N VAL A 259 5.07 16.33 0.39
CA VAL A 259 3.89 16.85 1.11
C VAL A 259 4.06 16.70 2.63
N GLY A 260 4.55 15.55 3.10
CA GLY A 260 4.79 15.31 4.53
C GLY A 260 5.81 16.29 5.12
N LEU A 261 6.91 16.52 4.41
CA LEU A 261 7.93 17.51 4.76
C LEU A 261 7.35 18.93 4.75
N ALA A 262 6.58 19.29 3.72
CA ALA A 262 5.97 20.61 3.58
C ALA A 262 5.03 20.94 4.74
N VAL A 263 4.13 20.01 5.10
CA VAL A 263 3.21 20.19 6.23
C VAL A 263 3.94 20.27 7.57
N ALA A 264 5.11 19.63 7.69
CA ALA A 264 6.01 19.75 8.84
C ALA A 264 6.83 21.06 8.88
N GLY A 265 6.61 21.98 7.94
CA GLY A 265 7.29 23.28 7.88
C GLY A 265 8.65 23.26 7.17
N LYS A 266 8.99 22.16 6.48
CA LYS A 266 10.14 22.13 5.58
C LYS A 266 9.77 22.80 4.26
N THR A 267 10.70 23.56 3.71
CA THR A 267 10.53 24.34 2.49
C THR A 267 11.77 24.19 1.62
N TYR A 268 11.68 24.67 0.38
CA TYR A 268 12.83 24.69 -0.52
C TYR A 268 14.05 25.41 0.09
N ASN A 269 13.84 26.42 0.92
CA ASN A 269 14.93 27.25 1.46
C ASN A 269 15.58 26.69 2.74
N ASN A 270 14.92 25.76 3.44
CA ASN A 270 15.39 25.29 4.75
C ASN A 270 15.64 23.77 4.82
N CYS A 271 15.43 23.04 3.71
CA CYS A 271 15.52 21.59 3.69
C CYS A 271 16.17 21.10 2.39
N PRO A 272 17.41 20.59 2.44
CA PRO A 272 18.08 20.04 1.26
C PRO A 272 17.35 18.85 0.64
N ALA A 273 16.64 18.05 1.46
CA ALA A 273 15.85 16.93 0.94
C ALA A 273 14.68 17.42 0.06
N MET A 274 14.05 18.54 0.45
CA MET A 274 13.01 19.19 -0.36
C MET A 274 13.57 19.65 -1.71
N GLN A 275 14.74 20.30 -1.72
CA GLN A 275 15.39 20.77 -2.94
C GLN A 275 15.65 19.62 -3.92
N LYS A 276 16.28 18.55 -3.44
CA LYS A 276 16.60 17.37 -4.26
C LYS A 276 15.35 16.67 -4.79
N GLY A 277 14.29 16.59 -4.00
CA GLY A 277 13.04 15.98 -4.44
C GLY A 277 12.33 16.79 -5.51
N VAL A 278 12.32 18.13 -5.37
CA VAL A 278 11.80 19.03 -6.41
C VAL A 278 12.66 18.94 -7.68
N GLU A 279 13.98 18.94 -7.54
CA GLU A 279 14.91 18.78 -8.67
C GLU A 279 14.68 17.46 -9.41
N PHE A 280 14.46 16.35 -8.68
CA PHE A 280 14.09 15.07 -9.27
C PHE A 280 12.81 15.16 -10.10
N LEU A 281 11.76 15.80 -9.57
CA LEU A 281 10.50 15.97 -10.30
C LEU A 281 10.71 16.82 -11.56
N LEU A 282 11.38 17.97 -11.45
CA LEU A 282 11.65 18.84 -12.60
C LEU A 282 12.48 18.14 -13.68
N LYS A 283 13.51 17.38 -13.28
CA LYS A 283 14.35 16.60 -14.20
C LYS A 283 13.59 15.49 -14.92
N THR A 284 12.51 14.99 -14.32
CA THR A 284 11.70 13.90 -14.88
C THR A 284 10.45 14.38 -15.62
N GLN A 285 10.22 15.70 -15.67
CA GLN A 285 9.15 16.32 -16.45
C GLN A 285 9.35 16.05 -17.94
N ARG A 286 8.27 15.76 -18.64
CA ARG A 286 8.27 15.54 -20.10
C ARG A 286 8.10 16.85 -20.84
N GLU A 287 8.43 16.82 -22.14
CA GLU A 287 8.26 17.97 -23.05
C GLU A 287 6.81 18.47 -23.11
N ASN A 288 5.84 17.57 -22.93
CA ASN A 288 4.41 17.91 -22.86
C ASN A 288 3.98 18.50 -21.50
N GLY A 289 4.93 18.77 -20.59
CA GLY A 289 4.70 19.30 -19.25
C GLY A 289 4.23 18.28 -18.22
N GLY A 290 3.96 17.03 -18.60
CA GLY A 290 3.47 15.98 -17.72
C GLY A 290 4.54 15.04 -17.18
N TRP A 291 4.11 14.07 -16.37
CA TRP A 291 4.94 12.99 -15.83
C TRP A 291 4.37 11.63 -16.20
N GLY A 292 5.24 10.65 -16.38
CA GLY A 292 4.84 9.32 -16.84
C GLY A 292 5.87 8.28 -16.49
N GLU A 293 5.53 7.43 -15.53
CA GLU A 293 6.35 6.34 -15.02
C GLU A 293 5.79 4.96 -15.42
N SER A 294 6.69 4.06 -15.81
CA SER A 294 6.35 2.69 -16.18
C SER A 294 6.30 1.76 -14.96
N TYR A 295 5.45 0.74 -14.97
CA TYR A 295 5.45 -0.29 -13.92
C TYR A 295 6.81 -1.00 -13.79
N LYS A 296 7.61 -1.00 -14.87
CA LYS A 296 8.98 -1.53 -14.90
C LYS A 296 9.88 -0.86 -13.86
N SER A 297 9.58 0.38 -13.45
CA SER A 297 10.32 1.10 -12.40
C SER A 297 10.37 0.35 -11.08
N ARG A 298 9.31 -0.40 -10.75
CA ARG A 298 9.27 -1.23 -9.54
C ARG A 298 10.26 -2.40 -9.62
N LEU A 299 10.32 -3.06 -10.77
CA LEU A 299 11.16 -4.24 -11.00
C LEU A 299 12.64 -3.86 -10.97
N GLU A 300 12.97 -2.75 -11.63
CA GLU A 300 14.35 -2.29 -11.82
C GLU A 300 14.85 -1.38 -10.69
N LYS A 301 13.97 -1.06 -9.72
CA LYS A 301 14.24 -0.12 -8.62
C LYS A 301 14.89 1.20 -9.07
N LYS A 302 14.45 1.71 -10.22
CA LYS A 302 14.89 2.99 -10.80
C LYS A 302 13.77 3.65 -11.58
N TYR A 303 13.77 4.98 -11.70
CA TYR A 303 12.78 5.67 -12.50
C TYR A 303 12.90 5.25 -13.97
N ILE A 304 11.78 4.79 -14.53
CA ILE A 304 11.69 4.35 -15.93
C ILE A 304 10.55 5.13 -16.57
N PRO A 305 10.88 6.01 -17.52
CA PRO A 305 9.88 6.78 -18.24
C PRO A 305 8.89 5.86 -18.98
N LEU A 306 7.62 6.28 -19.09
CA LEU A 306 6.70 5.72 -20.09
C LEU A 306 7.27 5.89 -21.50
N GLU A 307 7.02 4.87 -22.32
CA GLU A 307 7.41 4.79 -23.73
C GLU A 307 6.71 5.90 -24.54
N GLU A 308 7.38 6.34 -25.62
CA GLU A 308 6.89 7.35 -26.58
C GLU A 308 6.61 8.74 -25.96
N GLY A 309 7.29 9.08 -24.87
CA GLY A 309 7.13 10.41 -24.24
C GLY A 309 5.75 10.64 -23.61
N ARG A 310 4.95 9.57 -23.44
CA ARG A 310 3.61 9.66 -22.86
C ARG A 310 3.66 10.09 -21.40
N SER A 311 2.65 10.86 -21.03
CA SER A 311 2.38 11.24 -19.64
C SER A 311 1.14 10.53 -19.14
N ASN A 312 1.04 10.37 -17.83
CA ASN A 312 -0.11 9.78 -17.16
C ASN A 312 -0.77 10.84 -16.28
N PHE A 313 -2.09 10.97 -16.40
CA PHE A 313 -2.86 11.98 -15.67
C PHE A 313 -2.59 11.97 -14.16
N VAL A 314 -2.58 10.79 -13.54
CA VAL A 314 -2.39 10.64 -12.09
C VAL A 314 -0.96 10.98 -11.69
N HIS A 315 0.04 10.56 -12.48
CA HIS A 315 1.44 10.91 -12.21
C HIS A 315 1.68 12.41 -12.33
N THR A 316 1.11 13.05 -13.36
CA THR A 316 1.17 14.51 -13.54
C THR A 316 0.51 15.24 -12.38
N ALA A 317 -0.72 14.87 -12.02
CA ALA A 317 -1.42 15.51 -10.90
C ALA A 317 -0.62 15.41 -9.59
N ARG A 318 -0.01 14.25 -9.31
CA ARG A 318 0.85 14.07 -8.13
C ARG A 318 2.07 14.97 -8.13
N ALA A 319 2.78 15.06 -9.25
CA ALA A 319 3.96 15.91 -9.37
C ALA A 319 3.61 17.41 -9.21
N MET A 320 2.41 17.82 -9.65
CA MET A 320 1.95 19.21 -9.55
C MET A 320 1.42 19.61 -8.16
N MET A 321 1.08 18.66 -7.30
CA MET A 321 0.55 18.94 -5.96
C MET A 321 1.63 19.35 -4.93
N VAL A 322 2.87 19.53 -5.37
CA VAL A 322 4.05 19.66 -4.51
C VAL A 322 4.79 20.96 -4.76
#